data_AF-A0A2W6BGX5-F1
#
_entry.id   AF-A0A2W6BGX5-F1
#
_cell.length_a   1.000
_cell.length_b   1.000
_cell.length_c   1.000
_cell.angle_alpha   90.00
_cell.angle_beta   90.00
_cell.angle_gamma   90.00
#
_symmetry.space_group_name_H-M   'P 1'
#
loop_
_entity.id
_entity.type
_entity.pdbx_description
1 polymer ?
#
loop_
_entity_poly.entity_id
_entity_poly.type
_entity_poly.pdbx_seq_one_letter_code
_entity_poly.pdbx_strand_id
1 'polypeptide(L)'
;MLTTLGLALAVVVALGLLAVLGAALGLAYLINLPVGTSRRLPKAAAGLDVRAIARALDEAVQMTSGRLPSDIQVRVTEIRREIIELLPRTAAFPLGSEDLYVIERTATDYLPSTLRAYLALPEASAATLLPQVGKTPLQLLREQVQLLDDRLDEITEAVRTQDADQLIANGRFLEERFGQRAGGLALPPEESEGSIGPSR
;
A
#
# COMPACT_ATOMS: atom_id res chain seq x y z
N MET A 1 41.37 -3.66 17.70
CA MET A 1 40.45 -2.62 17.20
C MET A 1 40.32 -2.70 15.67
N LEU A 2 40.01 -3.88 15.12
CA LEU A 2 39.98 -4.13 13.67
C LEU A 2 38.60 -4.68 13.19
N THR A 3 37.58 -4.56 14.04
CA THR A 3 36.26 -5.18 13.83
C THR A 3 35.18 -4.20 13.41
N THR A 4 35.33 -2.90 13.69
CA THR A 4 34.31 -1.89 13.37
C THR A 4 34.44 -1.31 11.96
N LEU A 5 35.65 -1.24 11.40
CA LEU A 5 35.88 -0.67 10.06
C LEU A 5 35.41 -1.61 8.93
N GLY A 6 35.46 -2.93 9.14
CA GLY A 6 35.00 -3.92 8.15
C GLY A 6 33.48 -3.96 8.00
N LEU A 7 32.73 -3.66 9.07
CA LEU A 7 31.27 -3.69 9.06
C LEU A 7 30.67 -2.50 8.31
N ALA A 8 31.26 -1.30 8.44
CA ALA A 8 30.80 -0.10 7.75
C ALA A 8 31.02 -0.17 6.23
N LEU A 9 32.12 -0.81 5.78
CA LEU A 9 32.38 -1.01 4.35
C LEU A 9 31.48 -2.10 3.73
N ALA A 10 31.12 -3.13 4.50
CA ALA A 10 30.25 -4.21 4.02
C ALA A 10 28.80 -3.73 3.77
N VAL A 11 28.29 -2.79 4.56
CA VAL A 11 26.93 -2.25 4.40
C VAL A 11 26.80 -1.38 3.13
N VAL A 12 27.83 -0.60 2.79
CA VAL A 12 27.84 0.23 1.57
C VAL A 12 27.98 -0.63 0.31
N VAL A 13 28.73 -1.73 0.37
CA VAL A 13 28.87 -2.69 -0.75
C VAL A 13 27.59 -3.51 -0.97
N ALA A 14 26.85 -3.85 0.09
CA ALA A 14 25.56 -4.53 -0.01
C ALA A 14 24.47 -3.65 -0.66
N LEU A 15 24.46 -2.34 -0.38
CA LEU A 15 23.56 -1.36 -1.01
C LEU A 15 23.95 -1.04 -2.47
N GLY A 16 25.23 -1.18 -2.82
CA GLY A 16 25.70 -1.04 -4.21
C GLY A 16 25.41 -2.24 -5.10
N LEU A 17 25.43 -3.47 -4.56
CA LEU A 17 25.19 -4.69 -5.35
C LEU A 17 23.72 -4.91 -5.74
N LEU A 18 22.78 -4.33 -4.99
CA LEU A 18 21.35 -4.35 -5.32
C LEU A 18 21.01 -3.46 -6.55
N ALA A 19 21.84 -2.47 -6.85
CA ALA A 19 21.73 -1.66 -8.07
C ALA A 19 22.39 -2.33 -9.29
N VAL A 20 23.41 -3.16 -9.10
CA VAL A 20 24.14 -3.81 -10.21
C VAL A 20 23.45 -5.10 -10.68
N LEU A 21 22.72 -5.82 -9.82
CA LEU A 21 21.96 -7.00 -10.28
C LEU A 21 20.76 -6.65 -11.16
N GLY A 22 20.19 -5.44 -11.01
CA GLY A 22 19.22 -4.89 -11.96
C GLY A 22 19.84 -4.52 -13.32
N ALA A 23 21.10 -4.11 -13.34
CA ALA A 23 21.81 -3.74 -14.57
C ALA A 23 22.37 -4.97 -15.33
N ALA A 24 22.80 -6.03 -14.63
CA ALA A 24 23.36 -7.22 -15.27
C ALA A 24 22.29 -8.14 -15.90
N LEU A 25 21.08 -8.20 -15.34
CA LEU A 25 19.94 -8.88 -15.97
C LEU A 25 19.24 -8.01 -17.03
N GLY A 26 19.43 -6.70 -17.01
CA GLY A 26 18.96 -5.79 -18.06
C GLY A 26 19.75 -5.87 -19.37
N LEU A 27 21.04 -6.25 -19.32
CA LEU A 27 21.88 -6.26 -20.52
C LEU A 27 21.69 -7.51 -21.40
N ALA A 28 21.24 -8.63 -20.84
CA ALA A 28 20.98 -9.86 -21.59
C ALA A 28 19.62 -9.86 -22.34
N TYR A 29 18.71 -8.93 -22.03
CA TYR A 29 17.40 -8.83 -22.68
C TYR A 29 17.38 -7.87 -23.89
N LEU A 30 18.47 -7.14 -24.18
CA LEU A 30 18.49 -6.14 -25.25
C LEU A 30 18.76 -6.69 -26.67
N ILE A 31 18.99 -7.99 -26.84
CA ILE A 31 19.38 -8.57 -28.14
C ILE A 31 18.16 -9.09 -28.95
N ASN A 32 16.93 -9.10 -28.39
CA ASN A 32 15.75 -9.64 -29.09
C ASN A 32 14.49 -8.76 -28.97
N LEU A 33 14.60 -7.46 -29.28
CA LEU A 33 13.42 -6.59 -29.35
C LEU A 33 13.00 -6.32 -30.81
N PRO A 34 11.81 -6.76 -31.26
CA PRO A 34 11.17 -6.12 -32.40
C PRO A 34 10.77 -4.70 -31.97
N VAL A 35 11.47 -3.73 -32.55
CA VAL A 35 11.18 -2.30 -32.43
C VAL A 35 9.80 -2.03 -33.02
N GLY A 36 8.86 -1.63 -32.17
CA GLY A 36 7.63 -0.98 -32.63
C GLY A 36 6.40 -1.27 -31.79
N THR A 37 6.14 -0.44 -30.77
CA THR A 37 4.82 0.20 -30.66
C THR A 37 4.97 1.50 -29.87
N SER A 38 4.42 2.57 -30.44
CA SER A 38 4.49 3.93 -29.95
C SER A 38 4.07 4.05 -28.49
N ARG A 39 4.93 4.69 -27.70
CA ARG A 39 4.65 5.19 -26.35
C ARG A 39 3.59 6.29 -26.46
N ARG A 40 2.31 5.91 -26.49
CA ARG A 40 1.23 6.84 -26.16
C ARG A 40 1.29 7.02 -24.66
N LEU A 41 2.00 8.05 -24.19
CA LEU A 41 1.85 8.55 -22.83
C LEU A 41 0.36 8.94 -22.68
N PRO A 42 -0.44 8.23 -21.87
CA PRO A 42 -1.75 8.70 -21.51
C PRO A 42 -1.57 9.99 -20.71
N LYS A 43 -2.54 10.88 -20.88
CA LYS A 43 -2.61 12.21 -20.28
C LYS A 43 -2.56 12.12 -18.75
N ALA A 44 -1.35 12.12 -18.19
CA ALA A 44 -1.10 12.34 -16.77
C ALA A 44 -1.31 13.84 -16.48
N ALA A 45 -2.58 14.21 -16.34
CA ALA A 45 -3.00 15.48 -15.76
C ALA A 45 -4.42 15.27 -15.24
N ALA A 46 -4.55 15.18 -13.91
CA ALA A 46 -5.77 14.93 -13.11
C ALA A 46 -6.17 13.46 -12.93
N GLY A 47 -5.72 12.87 -11.81
CA GLY A 47 -6.31 11.68 -11.21
C GLY A 47 -5.63 10.36 -11.52
N LEU A 48 -5.54 9.52 -10.48
CA LEU A 48 -5.21 8.11 -10.57
C LEU A 48 -6.24 7.41 -11.48
N ASP A 49 -5.81 6.66 -12.51
CA ASP A 49 -6.75 5.90 -13.35
C ASP A 49 -7.19 4.60 -12.65
N VAL A 50 -8.17 4.74 -11.77
CA VAL A 50 -8.79 3.66 -10.98
C VAL A 50 -9.20 2.47 -11.86
N ARG A 51 -9.69 2.71 -13.08
CA ARG A 51 -10.11 1.64 -13.99
C ARG A 51 -8.93 0.93 -14.65
N ALA A 52 -7.86 1.64 -14.97
CA ALA A 52 -6.64 1.00 -15.44
C ALA A 52 -6.02 0.13 -14.35
N ILE A 53 -5.98 0.62 -13.10
CA ILE A 53 -5.48 -0.14 -11.95
C ILE A 53 -6.31 -1.42 -11.72
N ALA A 54 -7.64 -1.29 -11.65
CA ALA A 54 -8.50 -2.45 -11.44
C ALA A 54 -8.32 -3.52 -12.55
N ARG A 55 -8.22 -3.09 -13.82
CA ARG A 55 -7.95 -4.00 -14.94
C ARG A 55 -6.60 -4.70 -14.82
N ALA A 56 -5.54 -3.96 -14.47
CA ALA A 56 -4.21 -4.54 -14.32
C ALA A 56 -4.18 -5.61 -13.21
N LEU A 57 -4.90 -5.38 -12.10
CA LEU A 57 -5.03 -6.37 -11.02
C LEU A 57 -5.86 -7.59 -11.43
N ASP A 58 -6.96 -7.37 -12.16
CA ASP A 58 -7.76 -8.47 -12.70
C ASP A 58 -6.93 -9.34 -13.65
N GLU A 59 -6.18 -8.72 -14.56
CA GLU A 59 -5.25 -9.42 -15.46
C GLU A 59 -4.18 -10.20 -14.67
N ALA A 60 -3.65 -9.62 -13.58
CA ALA A 60 -2.67 -10.27 -12.73
C ALA A 60 -3.22 -11.52 -12.04
N VAL A 61 -4.45 -11.47 -11.52
CA VAL A 61 -5.12 -12.63 -10.92
C VAL A 61 -5.44 -13.69 -11.98
N GLN A 62 -5.90 -13.28 -13.17
CA GLN A 62 -6.26 -14.22 -14.23
C GLN A 62 -5.04 -14.96 -14.79
N MET A 63 -3.90 -14.28 -14.96
CA MET A 63 -2.70 -14.91 -15.52
C MET A 63 -2.07 -15.97 -14.61
N THR A 64 -2.38 -15.94 -13.31
CA THR A 64 -1.88 -16.90 -12.31
C THR A 64 -2.85 -18.04 -12.00
N SER A 65 -4.10 -17.93 -12.45
CA SER A 65 -5.16 -18.90 -12.17
C SER A 65 -4.75 -20.33 -12.55
N GLY A 66 -4.70 -21.22 -11.56
CA GLY A 66 -4.31 -22.63 -11.73
C GLY A 66 -2.83 -22.86 -12.03
N ARG A 67 -1.98 -21.82 -12.02
CA ARG A 67 -0.55 -21.90 -12.34
C ARG A 67 0.37 -21.66 -11.14
N LEU A 68 -0.17 -21.14 -10.04
CA LEU A 68 0.55 -20.92 -8.80
C LEU A 68 0.05 -21.86 -7.69
N PRO A 69 0.91 -22.19 -6.71
CA PRO A 69 0.48 -22.78 -5.44
C PRO A 69 -0.60 -21.94 -4.75
N SER A 70 -1.48 -22.61 -4.01
CA SER A 70 -2.67 -21.99 -3.41
C SER A 70 -2.33 -20.85 -2.45
N ASP A 71 -1.25 -20.99 -1.67
CA ASP A 71 -0.79 -19.95 -0.73
C ASP A 71 -0.44 -18.65 -1.46
N ILE A 72 0.20 -18.73 -2.62
CA ILE A 72 0.57 -17.55 -3.40
C ILE A 72 -0.65 -16.98 -4.13
N GLN A 73 -1.53 -17.83 -4.66
CA GLN A 73 -2.75 -17.38 -5.33
C GLN A 73 -3.68 -16.61 -4.39
N VAL A 74 -3.78 -17.03 -3.12
CA VAL A 74 -4.53 -16.32 -2.08
C VAL A 74 -3.93 -14.91 -1.88
N ARG A 75 -2.62 -14.80 -1.69
CA ARG A 75 -1.95 -13.50 -1.51
C ARG A 75 -2.11 -12.54 -2.69
N VAL A 76 -1.98 -13.04 -3.92
CA VAL A 76 -2.23 -12.22 -5.12
C VAL A 76 -3.66 -11.66 -5.12
N THR A 77 -4.63 -12.45 -4.63
CA THR A 77 -6.03 -12.04 -4.51
C THR A 77 -6.24 -11.04 -3.37
N GLU A 78 -5.52 -11.20 -2.26
CA GLU A 78 -5.51 -10.28 -1.11
C GLU A 78 -4.95 -8.91 -1.51
N ILE A 79 -3.79 -8.86 -2.15
CA ILE A 79 -3.20 -7.63 -2.70
C ILE A 79 -4.18 -6.90 -3.61
N ARG A 80 -4.85 -7.64 -4.51
CA ARG A 80 -5.89 -7.05 -5.36
C ARG A 80 -7.01 -6.43 -4.52
N ARG A 81 -7.52 -7.16 -3.53
CA ARG A 81 -8.60 -6.70 -2.66
C ARG A 81 -8.20 -5.42 -1.92
N GLU A 82 -7.04 -5.40 -1.30
CA GLU A 82 -6.53 -4.26 -0.54
C GLU A 82 -6.35 -3.02 -1.42
N ILE A 83 -5.73 -3.16 -2.59
CA ILE A 83 -5.59 -2.03 -3.50
C ILE A 83 -6.97 -1.49 -3.90
N ILE A 84 -7.92 -2.37 -4.28
CA ILE A 84 -9.28 -1.94 -4.63
C ILE A 84 -9.99 -1.24 -3.47
N GLU A 85 -9.77 -1.69 -2.23
CA GLU A 85 -10.29 -1.04 -1.02
C GLU A 85 -9.64 0.33 -0.75
N LEU A 86 -8.37 0.50 -1.11
CA LEU A 86 -7.66 1.78 -0.99
C LEU A 86 -8.07 2.79 -2.07
N LEU A 87 -8.44 2.35 -3.27
CA LEU A 87 -8.73 3.24 -4.41
C LEU A 87 -9.73 4.37 -4.10
N PRO A 88 -10.89 4.14 -3.45
CA PRO A 88 -11.82 5.22 -3.11
C PRO A 88 -11.22 6.27 -2.16
N ARG A 89 -10.23 5.89 -1.36
CA ARG A 89 -9.56 6.75 -0.37
C ARG A 89 -8.38 7.53 -0.95
N THR A 90 -7.93 7.19 -2.15
CA THR A 90 -6.77 7.83 -2.81
C THR A 90 -6.91 9.35 -2.99
N ALA A 91 -8.13 9.88 -3.04
CA ALA A 91 -8.38 11.32 -3.11
C ALA A 91 -7.97 12.09 -1.85
N ALA A 92 -7.85 11.41 -0.70
CA ALA A 92 -7.43 12.01 0.57
C ALA A 92 -5.90 12.13 0.70
N PHE A 93 -5.15 11.45 -0.16
CA PHE A 93 -3.70 11.48 -0.11
C PHE A 93 -3.16 12.79 -0.70
N PRO A 94 -2.05 13.33 -0.15
CA PRO A 94 -1.36 14.46 -0.76
C PRO A 94 -0.98 14.19 -2.21
N LEU A 95 -1.05 15.21 -3.06
CA LEU A 95 -0.52 15.13 -4.42
C LEU A 95 0.98 14.77 -4.36
N GLY A 96 1.38 13.74 -5.10
CA GLY A 96 2.75 13.23 -5.07
C GLY A 96 3.09 12.40 -3.82
N SER A 97 2.08 11.93 -3.08
CA SER A 97 2.28 10.96 -1.99
C SER A 97 3.01 9.71 -2.48
N GLU A 98 3.99 9.27 -1.69
CA GLU A 98 4.72 8.01 -1.91
C GLU A 98 3.76 6.82 -1.89
N ASP A 99 2.78 6.81 -0.99
CA ASP A 99 1.81 5.72 -0.87
C ASP A 99 0.93 5.59 -2.11
N LEU A 100 0.48 6.72 -2.70
CA LEU A 100 -0.23 6.69 -3.97
C LEU A 100 0.62 6.09 -5.10
N TYR A 101 1.89 6.48 -5.14
CA TYR A 101 2.83 5.93 -6.12
C TYR A 101 3.05 4.43 -5.91
N VAL A 102 3.19 3.97 -4.66
CA VAL A 102 3.33 2.55 -4.32
C VAL A 102 2.09 1.77 -4.74
N ILE A 103 0.88 2.25 -4.42
CA ILE A 103 -0.39 1.60 -4.82
C ILE A 103 -0.47 1.46 -6.35
N GLU A 104 -0.23 2.56 -7.08
CA GLU A 104 -0.29 2.57 -8.54
C GLU A 104 0.74 1.61 -9.16
N ARG A 105 1.99 1.67 -8.70
CA ARG A 105 3.08 0.87 -9.28
C ARG A 105 2.98 -0.61 -8.89
N THR A 106 2.49 -0.93 -7.70
CA THR A 106 2.23 -2.32 -7.31
C THR A 106 1.21 -2.96 -8.25
N ALA A 107 0.10 -2.27 -8.52
CA ALA A 107 -0.94 -2.77 -9.41
C ALA A 107 -0.50 -2.86 -10.88
N THR A 108 0.25 -1.86 -11.36
CA THR A 108 0.52 -1.71 -12.81
C THR A 108 1.86 -2.30 -13.26
N ASP A 109 2.83 -2.43 -12.35
CA ASP A 109 4.20 -2.81 -12.67
C ASP A 109 4.73 -3.92 -11.76
N TYR A 110 4.83 -3.70 -10.45
CA TYR A 110 5.58 -4.59 -9.55
C TYR A 110 4.95 -5.98 -9.41
N LEU A 111 3.66 -6.07 -9.08
CA LEU A 111 3.00 -7.37 -8.96
C LEU A 111 2.94 -8.09 -10.31
N PRO A 112 2.48 -7.46 -11.41
CA PRO A 112 2.41 -8.17 -12.68
C PRO A 112 3.78 -8.59 -13.22
N SER A 113 4.83 -7.77 -13.08
CA SER A 113 6.19 -8.13 -13.54
C SER A 113 6.77 -9.30 -12.74
N THR A 114 6.61 -9.28 -11.41
CA THR A 114 7.06 -10.35 -10.51
C THR A 114 6.43 -11.70 -10.89
N LEU A 115 5.11 -11.70 -11.09
CA LEU A 115 4.38 -12.90 -11.48
C LEU A 115 4.78 -13.39 -12.88
N ARG A 116 4.91 -12.50 -13.87
CA ARG A 116 5.37 -12.86 -15.22
C ARG A 116 6.79 -13.44 -15.21
N ALA A 117 7.69 -12.88 -14.40
CA ALA A 117 9.06 -13.37 -14.28
C ALA A 117 9.10 -14.81 -13.78
N TYR A 118 8.27 -15.15 -12.79
CA TYR A 118 8.16 -16.54 -12.32
C TYR A 118 7.51 -17.45 -13.37
N LEU A 119 6.41 -17.02 -13.97
CA LEU A 119 5.65 -17.80 -14.96
C LEU A 119 6.40 -18.03 -16.29
N ALA A 120 7.46 -17.28 -16.55
CA ALA A 120 8.35 -17.47 -17.70
C ALA A 120 9.38 -18.59 -17.49
N LEU A 121 9.55 -19.08 -16.26
CA LEU A 121 10.49 -20.15 -15.95
C LEU A 121 9.94 -21.51 -16.42
N PRO A 122 10.81 -22.42 -16.91
CA PRO A 122 10.42 -23.81 -17.14
C PRO A 122 9.93 -24.48 -15.84
N GLU A 123 8.88 -25.30 -15.91
CA GLU A 123 8.29 -25.95 -14.73
C GLU A 123 9.31 -26.73 -13.90
N ALA A 124 10.25 -27.42 -14.56
CA ALA A 124 11.33 -28.17 -13.90
C ALA A 124 12.26 -27.30 -13.03
N SER A 125 12.38 -26.01 -13.34
CA SER A 125 13.28 -25.09 -12.65
C SER A 125 12.65 -24.43 -11.41
N ALA A 126 11.32 -24.44 -11.26
CA ALA A 126 10.62 -23.74 -10.19
C ALA A 126 10.99 -24.23 -8.77
N ALA A 127 11.36 -25.50 -8.64
CA ALA A 127 11.80 -26.14 -7.41
C ALA A 127 13.33 -26.32 -7.32
N THR A 128 14.08 -25.93 -8.36
CA THR A 128 15.54 -26.05 -8.36
C THR A 128 16.16 -24.89 -7.59
N LEU A 129 17.11 -25.19 -6.70
CA LEU A 129 17.86 -24.18 -5.98
C LEU A 129 18.69 -23.33 -6.94
N LEU A 130 18.58 -22.01 -6.83
CA LEU A 130 19.44 -21.06 -7.52
C LEU A 130 20.76 -20.93 -6.73
N PRO A 131 21.92 -21.34 -7.27
CA PRO A 131 23.18 -21.35 -6.52
C PRO A 131 23.58 -19.96 -6.01
N GLN A 132 23.23 -18.90 -6.75
CA GLN A 132 23.57 -17.52 -6.39
C GLN A 132 22.80 -16.95 -5.19
N VAL A 133 21.59 -17.45 -4.91
CA VAL A 133 20.72 -16.90 -3.83
C VAL A 133 20.41 -17.94 -2.75
N GLY A 134 20.69 -19.23 -3.01
CA GLY A 134 20.39 -20.32 -2.08
C GLY A 134 18.89 -20.56 -1.88
N LYS A 135 18.05 -20.06 -2.80
CA LYS A 135 16.59 -20.17 -2.77
C LYS A 135 16.06 -20.72 -4.09
N THR A 136 14.91 -21.36 -4.06
CA THR A 136 14.18 -21.74 -5.27
C THR A 136 13.45 -20.52 -5.85
N PRO A 137 13.16 -20.48 -7.16
CA PRO A 137 12.33 -19.43 -7.72
C PRO A 137 10.97 -19.28 -7.04
N LEU A 138 10.39 -20.40 -6.58
CA LEU A 138 9.13 -20.38 -5.83
C LEU A 138 9.27 -19.68 -4.47
N GLN A 139 10.38 -19.90 -3.75
CA GLN A 139 10.66 -19.19 -2.52
C GLN A 139 10.83 -17.69 -2.75
N LEU A 140 11.55 -17.31 -3.82
CA LEU A 140 11.71 -15.90 -4.19
C LEU A 140 10.38 -15.25 -4.58
N LEU A 141 9.51 -15.93 -5.32
CA LEU A 141 8.18 -15.41 -5.64
C LEU A 141 7.38 -15.16 -4.36
N ARG A 142 7.36 -16.11 -3.44
CA ARG A 142 6.65 -15.98 -2.16
C ARG A 142 7.13 -14.77 -1.37
N GLU A 143 8.44 -14.57 -1.26
CA GLU A 143 9.02 -13.43 -0.54
C GLU A 143 8.68 -12.09 -1.19
N GLN A 144 8.73 -12.02 -2.53
CA GLN A 144 8.40 -10.78 -3.24
C GLN A 144 6.92 -10.42 -3.13
N VAL A 145 6.03 -11.41 -3.25
CA VAL A 145 4.59 -11.19 -3.05
C VAL A 145 4.29 -10.78 -1.61
N GLN A 146 4.93 -11.43 -0.62
CA GLN A 146 4.81 -11.04 0.79
C GLN A 146 5.25 -9.59 1.03
N LEU A 147 6.38 -9.19 0.45
CA LEU A 147 6.87 -7.81 0.60
C LEU A 147 5.88 -6.77 0.06
N LEU A 148 5.21 -7.09 -1.06
CA LEU A 148 4.20 -6.19 -1.62
C LEU A 148 2.96 -6.11 -0.72
N ASP A 149 2.53 -7.24 -0.18
CA ASP A 149 1.44 -7.38 0.80
C ASP A 149 1.72 -6.54 2.05
N ASP A 150 2.87 -6.74 2.69
CA ASP A 150 3.29 -6.04 3.92
C ASP A 150 3.27 -4.51 3.73
N ARG A 151 3.73 -4.03 2.56
CA ARG A 151 3.73 -2.58 2.27
C ARG A 151 2.34 -2.01 2.05
N LEU A 152 1.39 -2.79 1.52
CA LEU A 152 0.01 -2.36 1.37
C LEU A 152 -0.74 -2.36 2.71
N ASP A 153 -0.41 -3.31 3.59
CA ASP A 153 -0.90 -3.33 4.97
C ASP A 153 -0.46 -2.08 5.74
N GLU A 154 0.82 -1.68 5.63
CA GLU A 154 1.33 -0.44 6.25
C GLU A 154 0.57 0.80 5.76
N ILE A 155 0.32 0.90 4.45
CA ILE A 155 -0.45 2.01 3.87
C ILE A 155 -1.90 1.98 4.37
N THR A 156 -2.51 0.80 4.41
CA THR A 156 -3.88 0.62 4.90
C THR A 156 -4.02 1.04 6.35
N GLU A 157 -3.05 0.71 7.20
CA GLU A 157 -3.05 1.10 8.60
C GLU A 157 -2.83 2.60 8.79
N ALA A 158 -1.95 3.21 7.99
CA ALA A 158 -1.75 4.66 7.99
C ALA A 158 -3.05 5.41 7.64
N VAL A 159 -3.78 4.94 6.63
CA VAL A 159 -5.08 5.51 6.24
C VAL A 159 -6.13 5.34 7.34
N ARG A 160 -6.21 4.15 7.96
CA ARG A 160 -7.15 3.91 9.08
C ARG A 160 -6.86 4.82 10.26
N THR A 161 -5.59 5.03 10.57
CA THR A 161 -5.16 5.94 11.65
C THR A 161 -5.59 7.37 11.34
N GLN A 162 -5.36 7.84 10.11
CA GLN A 162 -5.77 9.17 9.67
C GLN A 162 -7.30 9.37 9.77
N ASP A 163 -8.08 8.39 9.32
CA ASP A 163 -9.55 8.43 9.39
C ASP A 163 -10.03 8.51 10.85
N ALA A 164 -9.40 7.75 11.76
CA ALA A 164 -9.72 7.77 13.18
C ALA A 164 -9.41 9.12 13.82
N ASP A 165 -8.24 9.71 13.51
CA ASP A 165 -7.86 11.04 13.99
C ASP A 165 -8.84 12.12 13.53
N GLN A 166 -9.28 12.06 12.26
CA GLN A 166 -10.27 12.97 11.71
C GLN A 166 -11.62 12.83 12.43
N LEU A 167 -12.05 11.60 12.74
CA LEU A 167 -13.29 11.35 13.47
C LEU A 167 -13.23 11.92 14.90
N ILE A 168 -12.11 11.72 15.60
CA ILE A 168 -11.89 12.26 16.95
C ILE A 168 -11.93 13.79 16.93
N ALA A 169 -11.25 14.42 15.96
CA ALA A 169 -11.24 15.87 15.82
C ALA A 169 -12.65 16.44 15.57
N ASN A 170 -13.42 15.78 14.70
CA ASN A 170 -14.82 16.16 14.45
C ASN A 170 -15.69 16.03 15.71
N GLY A 171 -15.51 14.95 16.49
CA GLY A 171 -16.22 14.75 17.76
C GLY A 171 -15.98 15.91 18.75
N ARG A 172 -14.72 16.29 18.95
CA ARG A 172 -14.35 17.44 19.83
C ARG A 172 -14.97 18.74 19.35
N PHE A 173 -14.93 19.01 18.05
CA PHE A 173 -15.56 20.21 17.48
C PHE A 173 -17.07 20.25 17.73
N LEU A 174 -17.77 19.11 17.58
CA LEU A 174 -19.21 19.04 17.86
C LEU A 174 -19.52 19.27 19.34
N GLU A 175 -18.72 18.70 20.24
CA GLU A 175 -18.85 18.92 21.69
C GLU A 175 -18.67 20.40 22.05
N GLU A 176 -17.64 21.07 21.54
CA GLU A 176 -17.41 22.50 21.77
C GLU A 176 -18.56 23.37 21.21
N ARG A 177 -19.08 23.01 20.03
CA ARG A 177 -20.09 23.82 19.33
C ARG A 177 -21.50 23.68 19.92
N PHE A 178 -21.84 22.48 20.39
CA PHE A 178 -23.21 22.12 20.79
C PHE A 178 -23.32 21.75 22.28
N GLY A 179 -22.25 21.28 22.92
CA GLY A 179 -22.23 20.93 24.35
C GLY A 179 -22.42 22.14 25.26
N GLN A 180 -21.79 23.28 24.97
CA GLN A 180 -21.98 24.52 25.75
C GLN A 180 -23.43 25.07 25.69
N ARG A 181 -24.22 24.75 24.66
CA ARG A 181 -25.62 25.22 24.56
C ARG A 181 -26.58 24.45 25.45
N ALA A 182 -26.27 23.21 25.80
CA ALA A 182 -27.10 22.40 26.69
C ALA A 182 -26.91 22.76 28.18
N GLY A 183 -25.75 23.31 28.56
CA GLY A 183 -25.45 23.73 29.94
C GLY A 183 -26.04 25.08 30.38
N GLY A 184 -26.67 25.83 29.47
CA GLY A 184 -27.26 27.14 29.75
C GLY A 184 -28.70 27.12 30.27
N LEU A 185 -29.35 25.95 30.33
CA LEU A 185 -30.66 25.78 30.95
C LEU A 185 -30.52 25.51 32.46
N ALA A 186 -29.74 26.34 33.15
CA ALA A 186 -29.85 26.43 34.61
C ALA A 186 -31.19 27.12 34.91
N LEU A 187 -32.15 26.34 35.38
CA LEU A 187 -33.41 26.88 35.90
C LEU A 187 -33.06 27.96 36.94
N PRO A 188 -33.67 29.16 36.86
CA PRO A 188 -33.39 30.22 37.82
C PRO A 188 -33.62 29.71 39.24
N PRO A 189 -32.83 30.16 40.23
CA PRO A 189 -33.14 29.85 41.62
C PRO A 189 -34.57 30.32 41.88
N GLU A 190 -35.41 29.43 42.38
CA GLU A 190 -36.72 29.77 42.92
C GLU A 190 -36.48 30.79 44.03
N GLU A 191 -36.55 32.07 43.68
CA GLU A 191 -36.65 33.18 44.61
C GLU A 191 -38.02 33.07 45.27
N SER A 192 -38.12 32.22 46.30
CA SER A 192 -39.19 32.31 47.27
C SER A 192 -38.91 33.50 48.19
N GLU A 193 -39.01 34.71 47.63
CA GLU A 193 -39.17 35.93 48.41
C GLU A 193 -40.48 35.84 49.19
N GLY A 194 -40.36 36.07 50.49
CA GLY A 194 -41.49 36.09 51.41
C GLY A 194 -42.52 37.14 51.01
N SER A 195 -43.78 36.70 50.94
CA SER A 195 -44.92 37.59 51.05
C SER A 195 -45.70 37.24 52.31
N ILE A 196 -45.37 37.99 53.37
CA ILE A 196 -46.32 38.76 54.19
C ILE A 196 -47.53 37.96 54.72
N GLY A 197 -47.54 37.70 56.03
CA GLY A 197 -48.74 37.31 56.77
C GLY A 197 -49.88 38.31 56.60
N PRO A 198 -51.14 37.92 56.88
CA PRO A 198 -51.63 38.29 58.20
C PRO A 198 -52.57 37.27 58.87
N SER A 199 -52.55 37.33 60.20
CA SER A 199 -53.70 37.29 61.11
C SER A 199 -54.74 36.15 60.99
N ARG A 200 -54.72 35.24 61.97
CA ARG A 200 -55.75 35.18 63.02
C ARG A 200 -55.33 34.30 64.19
#